data_AF-A0A2E3A8E4-F1
#
_entry.id   AF-A0A2E3A8E4-F1
#
_cell.length_a   1.000
_cell.length_b   1.000
_cell.length_c   1.000
_cell.angle_alpha   90.00
_cell.angle_beta   90.00
_cell.angle_gamma   90.00
#
_symmetry.space_group_name_H-M   'P 1'
#
loop_
_entity.id
_entity.type
_entity.pdbx_description
1 polymer ?
#
loop_
_entity_poly.entity_id
_entity_poly.type
_entity_poly.pdbx_seq_one_letter_code
_entity_poly.pdbx_strand_id
1 'polypeptide(L)'
;MLPEETNEDRDAEIPEELHSFAEEGPFRKCTICDKDLEHLGLYEVQKVYRDKEVIFETAICQACGEDLSREMSSESMETMKGFMLCNFTPTEEPDHCHFCGYPKALFDNFTVIGACRELSLLLPLIIMCEKCSEELQGQLSKKTRDIQGDFIRDHFPGVPADLDLSPSVGTLF
;
A
#
# COMPACT_ATOMS: atom_id res chain seq x y z
N MET A 1 -37.81 -17.05 20.05
CA MET A 1 -36.83 -15.96 20.23
C MET A 1 -35.65 -16.33 19.38
N LEU A 2 -35.60 -15.80 18.16
CA LEU A 2 -34.42 -15.89 17.30
C LEU A 2 -33.48 -14.78 17.76
N PRO A 3 -32.17 -15.01 17.95
CA PRO A 3 -31.24 -13.92 18.15
C PRO A 3 -31.13 -13.13 16.84
N GLU A 4 -31.26 -11.82 16.95
CA GLU A 4 -31.10 -10.88 15.84
C GLU A 4 -29.63 -10.90 15.41
N GLU A 5 -29.42 -11.15 14.12
CA GLU A 5 -28.13 -11.05 13.45
C GLU A 5 -27.74 -9.56 13.39
N THR A 6 -26.87 -9.10 14.27
CA THR A 6 -26.21 -7.80 14.12
C THR A 6 -25.02 -7.97 13.19
N ASN A 7 -25.27 -7.98 11.88
CA ASN A 7 -24.24 -7.62 10.89
C ASN A 7 -24.07 -6.10 10.95
N GLU A 8 -23.36 -5.63 11.97
CA GLU A 8 -22.84 -4.26 11.97
C GLU A 8 -21.62 -4.27 11.05
N ASP A 9 -21.81 -3.74 9.84
CA ASP A 9 -20.78 -3.35 8.89
C ASP A 9 -19.94 -2.25 9.55
N ARG A 10 -19.04 -2.65 10.46
CA ARG A 10 -18.13 -1.74 11.15
C ARG A 10 -16.96 -1.52 10.22
N ASP A 11 -17.02 -0.42 9.48
CA ASP A 11 -15.83 0.21 8.93
C ASP A 11 -14.73 0.21 10.00
N ALA A 12 -13.62 -0.49 9.73
CA ALA A 12 -12.53 -0.60 10.67
C ALA A 12 -11.79 0.75 10.74
N GLU A 13 -11.50 1.24 11.94
CA GLU A 13 -10.66 2.43 12.11
C GLU A 13 -9.28 2.18 11.47
N ILE A 14 -8.69 3.23 10.90
CA ILE A 14 -7.34 3.13 10.32
C ILE A 14 -6.34 2.86 11.46
N PRO A 15 -5.58 1.75 11.41
CA PRO A 15 -4.63 1.39 12.46
C PRO A 15 -3.43 2.35 12.50
N GLU A 16 -2.79 2.47 13.67
CA GLU A 16 -1.63 3.36 13.88
C GLU A 16 -0.47 3.08 12.91
N GLU A 17 -0.32 1.82 12.47
CA GLU A 17 0.66 1.42 11.46
C GLU A 17 0.47 2.12 10.11
N LEU A 18 -0.72 2.67 9.84
CA LEU A 18 -1.07 3.43 8.63
C LEU A 18 -1.24 4.93 8.89
N HIS A 19 -1.05 5.41 10.13
CA HIS A 19 -1.09 6.85 10.42
C HIS A 19 0.12 7.55 9.81
N SER A 20 -0.07 8.78 9.34
CA SER A 20 1.04 9.65 8.93
C SER A 20 1.89 10.01 10.14
N PHE A 21 3.21 9.89 9.96
CA PHE A 21 4.17 10.40 10.92
C PHE A 21 4.12 11.93 11.02
N ALA A 22 3.93 12.62 9.90
CA ALA A 22 3.92 14.08 9.85
C ALA A 22 2.66 14.70 10.48
N GLU A 23 1.50 14.05 10.34
CA GLU A 23 0.22 14.56 10.86
C GLU A 23 -0.14 14.04 12.27
N GLU A 24 0.61 13.08 12.80
CA GLU A 24 0.31 12.38 14.07
C GLU A 24 -1.14 11.81 14.08
N GLY A 25 -1.51 11.11 13.00
CA GLY A 25 -2.84 10.54 12.81
C GLY A 25 -3.10 10.09 11.37
N PRO A 26 -4.35 9.79 10.97
CA PRO A 26 -4.68 9.44 9.59
C PRO A 26 -4.28 10.53 8.59
N PHE A 27 -3.85 10.13 7.40
CA PHE A 27 -3.57 11.06 6.30
C PHE A 27 -4.82 11.85 5.93
N ARG A 28 -4.73 13.18 5.91
CA ARG A 28 -5.85 14.04 5.50
C ARG A 28 -5.76 14.49 4.05
N LYS A 29 -4.59 14.36 3.43
CA LYS A 29 -4.34 14.82 2.06
C LYS A 29 -3.59 13.81 1.23
N CYS A 30 -3.90 13.79 -0.07
CA CYS A 30 -3.16 13.05 -1.06
C CYS A 30 -1.75 13.66 -1.18
N THR A 31 -0.71 12.84 -1.02
CA THR A 31 0.69 13.27 -1.08
C THR A 31 1.13 13.74 -2.47
N ILE A 32 0.32 13.46 -3.50
CA ILE A 32 0.60 13.80 -4.90
C ILE A 32 -0.09 15.10 -5.32
N CYS A 33 -1.39 15.23 -5.06
CA CYS A 33 -2.20 16.35 -5.53
C CYS A 33 -2.68 17.31 -4.44
N ASP A 34 -2.32 17.08 -3.18
CA ASP A 34 -2.69 17.88 -1.99
C ASP A 34 -4.21 18.02 -1.74
N LYS A 35 -5.04 17.22 -2.42
CA LYS A 35 -6.48 17.20 -2.22
C LYS A 35 -6.85 16.40 -0.97
N ASP A 36 -7.95 16.82 -0.34
CA ASP A 36 -8.51 16.27 0.91
C ASP A 36 -9.00 14.82 0.76
N LEU A 37 -8.43 13.88 1.52
CA LEU A 37 -8.75 12.45 1.46
C LEU A 37 -10.03 12.07 2.21
N GLU A 38 -10.45 12.87 3.19
CA GLU A 38 -11.68 12.63 3.97
C GLU A 38 -12.91 12.75 3.08
N HIS A 39 -12.84 13.59 2.03
CA HIS A 39 -13.94 13.81 1.08
C HIS A 39 -13.67 13.22 -0.31
N LEU A 40 -12.50 12.61 -0.52
CA LEU A 40 -12.19 11.86 -1.73
C LEU A 40 -12.62 10.40 -1.56
N GLY A 41 -12.76 9.71 -2.69
CA GLY A 41 -13.16 8.30 -2.72
C GLY A 41 -12.09 7.36 -2.14
N LEU A 42 -11.71 6.33 -2.90
CA LEU A 42 -10.69 5.38 -2.44
C LEU A 42 -9.31 6.05 -2.43
N TYR A 43 -8.49 5.70 -1.45
CA TYR A 43 -7.07 6.01 -1.44
C TYR A 43 -6.24 4.87 -0.86
N GLU A 44 -4.97 4.83 -1.22
CA GLU A 44 -4.01 3.81 -0.76
C GLU A 44 -2.97 4.50 0.11
N VAL A 45 -2.79 3.99 1.33
CA VAL A 45 -1.68 4.35 2.19
C VAL A 45 -0.59 3.29 2.04
N GLN A 46 0.64 3.73 1.84
CA GLN A 46 1.80 2.84 1.83
C GLN A 46 2.89 3.39 2.75
N LYS A 47 3.48 2.51 3.57
CA LYS A 47 4.65 2.82 4.40
C LYS A 47 5.74 1.79 4.19
N VAL A 48 6.97 2.25 3.97
CA VAL A 48 8.15 1.39 3.79
C VAL A 48 9.05 1.50 5.02
N TYR A 49 9.34 0.34 5.60
CA TYR A 49 10.17 0.18 6.78
C TYR A 49 11.54 -0.37 6.38
N ARG A 50 12.61 0.24 6.92
CA ARG A 50 13.98 -0.28 6.90
C ARG A 50 14.53 -0.26 8.30
N ASP A 51 15.18 -1.34 8.73
CA ASP A 51 15.68 -1.46 10.10
C ASP A 51 14.60 -1.15 11.16
N LYS A 52 13.33 -1.52 10.86
CA LYS A 52 12.12 -1.22 11.65
C LYS A 52 11.74 0.27 11.79
N GLU A 53 12.37 1.16 11.04
CA GLU A 53 12.03 2.58 10.96
C GLU A 53 11.30 2.89 9.65
N VAL A 54 10.29 3.77 9.71
CA VAL A 54 9.61 4.26 8.50
C VAL A 54 10.55 5.21 7.78
N ILE A 55 11.01 4.81 6.59
CA ILE A 55 11.86 5.67 5.75
C ILE A 55 11.08 6.37 4.64
N PHE A 56 9.85 5.94 4.41
CA PHE A 56 8.95 6.50 3.40
C PHE A 56 7.51 6.20 3.76
N GLU A 57 6.64 7.20 3.58
CA GLU A 57 5.21 7.05 3.69
C GLU A 57 4.50 7.87 2.61
N THR A 58 3.35 7.38 2.16
CA THR A 58 2.54 8.07 1.15
C THR A 58 1.07 7.71 1.29
N ALA A 59 0.19 8.64 0.90
CA ALA A 59 -1.24 8.41 0.75
C ALA A 59 -1.69 8.95 -0.61
N ILE A 60 -2.10 8.04 -1.50
CA ILE A 60 -2.37 8.33 -2.90
C ILE A 60 -3.86 8.10 -3.17
N CYS A 61 -4.55 9.16 -3.60
CA CYS A 61 -5.96 9.04 -3.99
C CYS A 61 -6.10 8.23 -5.29
N GLN A 62 -7.27 7.63 -5.48
CA GLN A 62 -7.59 6.80 -6.65
C GLN A 62 -7.20 7.46 -7.98
N ALA A 63 -7.52 8.74 -8.18
CA ALA A 63 -7.21 9.43 -9.43
C ALA A 63 -5.70 9.47 -9.72
N CYS A 64 -4.87 9.77 -8.71
CA CYS A 64 -3.42 9.78 -8.85
C CYS A 64 -2.85 8.36 -9.04
N GLY A 65 -3.44 7.36 -8.37
CA GLY A 65 -3.07 5.96 -8.58
C GLY A 65 -3.41 5.46 -9.99
N GLU A 66 -4.58 5.81 -10.52
CA GLU A 66 -4.99 5.50 -11.89
C GLU A 66 -4.11 6.21 -12.93
N ASP A 67 -3.76 7.48 -12.70
CA ASP A 67 -2.81 8.23 -13.54
C ASP A 67 -1.49 7.45 -13.67
N LEU A 68 -0.92 7.04 -12.54
CA LEU A 68 0.33 6.28 -12.50
C LEU A 68 0.18 4.92 -13.23
N SER A 69 -0.88 4.17 -12.93
CA SER A 69 -1.15 2.85 -13.53
C SER A 69 -1.33 2.91 -15.05
N ARG A 70 -1.85 4.02 -15.60
CA ARG A 70 -2.03 4.17 -17.06
C ARG A 70 -0.70 4.26 -17.82
N GLU A 71 0.36 4.72 -17.16
CA GLU A 71 1.68 4.85 -17.78
C GLU A 71 2.47 3.53 -17.74
N MET A 72 2.11 2.61 -16.84
CA MET A 72 2.73 1.29 -16.71
C MET A 72 2.47 0.39 -17.93
N SER A 73 3.19 -0.72 -18.03
CA SER A 73 2.90 -1.74 -19.06
C SER A 73 1.74 -2.65 -18.64
N SER A 74 0.91 -3.09 -19.59
CA SER A 74 -0.21 -4.00 -19.33
C SER A 74 0.26 -5.34 -18.74
N GLU A 75 1.38 -5.88 -19.23
CA GLU A 75 1.98 -7.11 -18.71
C GLU A 75 2.34 -6.99 -17.23
N SER A 76 3.02 -5.89 -16.84
CA SER A 76 3.34 -5.69 -15.42
C SER A 76 2.09 -5.48 -14.56
N MET A 77 1.06 -4.80 -15.09
CA MET A 77 -0.22 -4.66 -14.39
C MET A 77 -0.89 -6.02 -14.14
N GLU A 78 -0.86 -6.91 -15.12
CA GLU A 78 -1.37 -8.28 -14.98
C GLU A 78 -0.54 -9.09 -13.99
N THR A 79 0.79 -8.97 -14.04
CA THR A 79 1.71 -9.60 -13.07
C THR A 79 1.42 -9.14 -11.64
N MET A 80 1.28 -7.84 -11.40
CA MET A 80 0.99 -7.29 -10.06
C MET A 80 -0.36 -7.76 -9.55
N LYS A 81 -1.42 -7.68 -10.38
CA LYS A 81 -2.75 -8.19 -10.04
C LYS A 81 -2.72 -9.69 -9.75
N GLY A 82 -2.04 -10.47 -10.58
CA GLY A 82 -1.88 -11.91 -10.41
C GLY A 82 -1.14 -12.27 -9.13
N PHE A 83 -0.05 -11.56 -8.81
CA PHE A 83 0.70 -11.77 -7.57
C PHE A 83 -0.16 -11.49 -6.35
N MET A 84 -0.88 -10.35 -6.34
CA MET A 84 -1.78 -9.99 -5.25
C MET A 84 -2.89 -11.03 -5.09
N LEU A 85 -3.58 -11.40 -6.16
CA LEU A 85 -4.71 -12.34 -6.09
C LEU A 85 -4.32 -13.78 -5.74
N CYS A 86 -3.19 -14.27 -6.26
CA CYS A 86 -2.80 -15.67 -6.11
C CYS A 86 -2.01 -15.95 -4.82
N ASN A 87 -1.30 -14.94 -4.29
CA ASN A 87 -0.38 -15.14 -3.17
C ASN A 87 -0.87 -14.48 -1.87
N PHE A 88 -1.83 -13.56 -1.92
CA PHE A 88 -2.35 -12.91 -0.71
C PHE A 88 -3.11 -13.91 0.15
N THR A 89 -2.62 -14.08 1.37
CA THR A 89 -3.27 -14.85 2.42
C THR A 89 -3.72 -13.88 3.52
N PRO A 90 -5.03 -13.63 3.68
CA PRO A 90 -5.51 -12.77 4.75
C PRO A 90 -5.24 -13.43 6.10
N THR A 91 -4.73 -12.65 7.05
CA THR A 91 -4.59 -13.05 8.45
C THR A 91 -5.35 -12.07 9.32
N GLU A 92 -5.94 -12.57 10.42
CA GLU A 92 -6.64 -11.69 11.38
C GLU A 92 -5.66 -10.75 12.08
N GLU A 93 -4.44 -11.24 12.35
CA GLU A 93 -3.35 -10.45 12.91
C GLU A 93 -2.26 -10.21 11.86
N PRO A 94 -1.78 -8.97 11.71
CA PRO A 94 -0.73 -8.62 10.75
C PRO A 94 0.66 -8.91 11.35
N ASP A 95 0.88 -10.13 11.83
CA ASP A 95 2.12 -10.57 12.47
C ASP A 95 3.04 -11.37 11.52
N HIS A 96 2.57 -11.65 10.30
CA HIS A 96 3.31 -12.31 9.23
C HIS A 96 3.24 -11.53 7.91
N CYS A 97 4.18 -11.82 7.00
CA CYS A 97 4.05 -11.42 5.60
C CYS A 97 2.85 -12.14 4.98
N HIS A 98 1.96 -11.38 4.35
CA HIS A 98 0.72 -11.89 3.75
C HIS A 98 0.95 -12.73 2.48
N PHE A 99 2.16 -12.75 1.94
CA PHE A 99 2.49 -13.42 0.67
C PHE A 99 3.27 -14.72 0.85
N CYS A 100 4.22 -14.75 1.81
CA CYS A 100 5.04 -15.93 2.08
C CYS A 100 4.83 -16.54 3.46
N GLY A 101 4.02 -15.90 4.32
CA GLY A 101 3.78 -16.35 5.70
C GLY A 101 4.99 -16.24 6.61
N TYR A 102 6.05 -15.52 6.22
CA TYR A 102 7.23 -15.36 7.06
C TYR A 102 6.92 -14.41 8.23
N PRO A 103 7.33 -14.69 9.49
CA PRO A 103 6.96 -13.86 10.64
C PRO A 103 7.58 -12.46 10.62
N LYS A 104 6.77 -11.42 10.86
CA LYS A 104 7.18 -10.01 10.92
C LYS A 104 8.24 -9.73 11.97
N ALA A 105 8.19 -10.44 13.10
CA ALA A 105 9.20 -10.32 14.15
C ALA A 105 10.63 -10.68 13.70
N LEU A 106 10.77 -11.38 12.56
CA LEU A 106 12.06 -11.91 12.07
C LEU A 106 12.66 -11.13 10.89
N PHE A 107 11.96 -10.13 10.34
CA PHE A 107 12.52 -9.25 9.30
C PHE A 107 12.43 -7.78 9.73
N ASP A 108 13.48 -7.03 9.39
CA ASP A 108 13.56 -5.61 9.72
C ASP A 108 13.03 -4.71 8.60
N ASN A 109 12.91 -5.27 7.39
CA ASN A 109 12.55 -4.56 6.17
C ASN A 109 11.23 -5.07 5.60
N PHE A 110 10.25 -4.18 5.44
CA PHE A 110 8.93 -4.52 4.95
C PHE A 110 8.12 -3.32 4.51
N THR A 111 7.04 -3.58 3.79
CA THR A 111 6.07 -2.57 3.38
C THR A 111 4.71 -2.89 3.98
N VAL A 112 4.04 -1.87 4.48
CA VAL A 112 2.65 -1.91 4.92
C VAL A 112 1.79 -1.15 3.93
N ILE A 113 0.66 -1.72 3.52
CA ILE A 113 -0.28 -1.14 2.55
C ILE A 113 -1.69 -1.19 3.14
N GLY A 114 -2.46 -0.12 3.00
CA GLY A 114 -3.87 -0.05 3.38
C GLY A 114 -4.70 0.61 2.29
N ALA A 115 -5.85 0.01 1.97
CA ALA A 115 -6.86 0.62 1.12
C ALA A 115 -7.91 1.28 2.02
N CYS A 116 -8.04 2.60 1.93
CA CYS A 116 -8.84 3.41 2.83
C CYS A 116 -9.89 4.22 2.06
N ARG A 117 -10.97 4.58 2.75
CA ARG A 117 -11.98 5.53 2.27
C ARG A 117 -12.40 6.38 3.45
N GLU A 118 -12.47 7.70 3.24
CA GLU A 118 -12.71 8.65 4.33
C GLU A 118 -11.68 8.40 5.46
N LEU A 119 -12.13 8.01 6.66
CA LEU A 119 -11.26 7.67 7.81
C LEU A 119 -11.34 6.19 8.19
N SER A 120 -11.71 5.34 7.24
CA SER A 120 -11.97 3.92 7.42
C SER A 120 -11.03 3.07 6.57
N LEU A 121 -10.53 1.97 7.13
CA LEU A 121 -9.79 0.93 6.43
C LEU A 121 -10.79 -0.06 5.79
N LEU A 122 -10.73 -0.22 4.47
CA LEU A 122 -11.67 -1.04 3.71
C LEU A 122 -11.24 -2.49 3.54
N LEU A 123 -9.93 -2.73 3.52
CA LEU A 123 -9.35 -4.07 3.39
C LEU A 123 -8.38 -4.29 4.54
N PRO A 124 -8.22 -5.54 5.03
CA PRO A 124 -7.18 -5.87 5.98
C PRO A 124 -5.83 -5.30 5.53
N LEU A 125 -5.10 -4.70 6.47
CA LEU A 125 -3.81 -4.11 6.17
C LEU A 125 -2.87 -5.20 5.65
N ILE A 126 -2.12 -4.89 4.59
CA ILE A 126 -1.24 -5.85 3.93
C ILE A 126 0.18 -5.61 4.43
N ILE A 127 0.86 -6.68 4.81
CA ILE A 127 2.29 -6.68 5.10
C ILE A 127 3.02 -7.51 4.06
N MET A 128 3.97 -6.87 3.39
CA MET A 128 4.85 -7.51 2.41
C MET A 128 6.30 -7.41 2.90
N CYS A 129 6.97 -8.54 3.12
CA CYS A 129 8.39 -8.54 3.45
C CYS A 129 9.24 -8.15 2.24
N GLU A 130 10.46 -7.66 2.49
CA GLU A 130 11.41 -7.26 1.44
C GLU A 130 11.58 -8.31 0.34
N LYS A 131 11.72 -9.60 0.69
CA LYS A 131 11.90 -10.67 -0.30
C LYS A 131 10.71 -10.78 -1.27
N CYS A 132 9.48 -10.63 -0.78
CA CYS A 132 8.30 -10.66 -1.64
C CYS A 132 8.20 -9.39 -2.50
N SER A 133 8.59 -8.24 -1.96
CA SER A 133 8.69 -6.99 -2.73
C SER A 133 9.71 -7.13 -3.87
N GLU A 134 10.91 -7.64 -3.58
CA GLU A 134 11.98 -7.88 -4.58
C GLU A 134 11.56 -8.89 -5.65
N GLU A 135 10.89 -9.97 -5.25
CA GLU A 135 10.36 -10.99 -6.17
C GLU A 135 9.32 -10.39 -7.13
N LEU A 136 8.43 -9.53 -6.62
CA LEU A 136 7.44 -8.87 -7.46
C LEU A 136 8.09 -7.83 -8.38
N GLN A 137 9.00 -7.00 -7.87
CA GLN A 137 9.77 -6.03 -8.66
C GLN A 137 10.59 -6.70 -9.77
N GLY A 138 11.17 -7.87 -9.49
CA GLY A 138 11.92 -8.66 -10.47
C GLY A 138 11.09 -9.16 -11.65
N GLN A 139 9.77 -9.28 -11.48
CA GLN A 139 8.84 -9.69 -12.53
C GLN A 139 8.29 -8.52 -13.35
N LEU A 140 8.53 -7.27 -12.93
CA LEU A 140 8.04 -6.10 -13.64
C LEU A 140 8.93 -5.74 -14.85
N SER A 141 8.27 -5.28 -15.90
CA SER A 141 8.93 -4.75 -17.08
C SER A 141 9.85 -3.57 -16.70
N LYS A 142 10.89 -3.35 -17.51
CA LYS A 142 11.75 -2.17 -17.33
C LYS A 142 10.92 -0.86 -17.38
N LYS A 143 9.96 -0.77 -18.32
CA LYS A 143 9.08 0.40 -18.45
C LYS A 143 8.36 0.70 -17.14
N THR A 144 7.72 -0.30 -16.52
CA THR A 144 6.98 -0.08 -15.27
C THR A 144 7.88 0.36 -14.12
N ARG A 145 9.06 -0.25 -13.98
CA ARG A 145 10.03 0.14 -12.95
C ARG A 145 10.55 1.56 -13.17
N ASP A 146 10.82 1.94 -14.42
CA ASP A 146 11.23 3.30 -14.78
C ASP A 146 10.11 4.31 -14.41
N ILE A 147 8.84 4.02 -14.74
CA ILE A 147 7.69 4.87 -14.37
C ILE A 147 7.53 5.02 -12.84
N GLN A 148 7.66 3.94 -12.08
CA GLN A 148 7.61 4.01 -10.61
C GLN A 148 8.77 4.83 -10.03
N GLY A 149 9.98 4.64 -10.55
CA GLY A 149 11.16 5.41 -10.13
C GLY A 149 11.05 6.90 -10.49
N ASP A 150 10.46 7.20 -11.65
CA ASP A 150 10.18 8.57 -12.08
C ASP A 150 9.15 9.24 -11.14
N PHE A 151 8.08 8.52 -10.81
CA PHE A 151 7.07 9.00 -9.87
C PHE A 151 7.64 9.33 -8.49
N ILE A 152 8.50 8.47 -7.93
CA ILE A 152 9.17 8.76 -6.65
C ILE A 152 10.01 10.01 -6.73
N ARG A 153 10.86 10.10 -7.75
CA ARG A 153 11.81 11.21 -7.89
C ARG A 153 11.11 12.55 -8.09
N ASP A 154 9.99 12.56 -8.81
CA ASP A 154 9.28 13.78 -9.18
C ASP A 154 8.37 14.27 -8.03
N HIS A 155 7.84 13.37 -7.20
CA HIS A 155 6.91 13.72 -6.11
C HIS A 155 7.53 13.72 -4.71
N PHE A 156 8.63 13.00 -4.49
CA PHE A 156 9.21 12.79 -3.16
C PHE A 156 10.72 13.11 -3.14
N PRO A 157 11.09 14.41 -3.17
CA PRO A 157 12.49 14.80 -3.14
C PRO A 157 13.15 14.38 -1.83
N GLY A 158 14.25 13.62 -1.92
CA GLY A 158 15.03 13.15 -0.75
C GLY A 158 14.80 11.69 -0.37
N VAL A 159 13.88 10.99 -1.03
CA VAL A 159 13.74 9.54 -0.91
C VAL A 159 14.89 8.84 -1.63
N PRO A 160 15.50 7.78 -1.05
CA PRO A 160 16.57 7.02 -1.70
C PRO A 160 16.13 6.49 -3.07
N ALA A 161 17.00 6.60 -4.08
CA ALA A 161 16.70 6.21 -5.46
C ALA A 161 16.53 4.69 -5.65
N ASP A 162 16.97 3.89 -4.67
CA ASP A 162 16.81 2.44 -4.57
C ASP A 162 15.56 2.03 -3.78
N LEU A 163 14.74 2.99 -3.34
CA LEU A 163 13.47 2.66 -2.71
C LEU A 163 12.47 2.17 -3.76
N ASP A 164 12.23 0.86 -3.76
CA ASP A 164 11.13 0.27 -4.49
C ASP A 164 9.80 0.70 -3.86
N LEU A 165 8.96 1.40 -4.64
CA LEU A 165 7.55 1.50 -4.30
C LEU A 165 6.94 0.10 -4.23
N SER A 166 5.90 -0.04 -3.40
CA SER A 166 5.10 -1.24 -3.48
C SER A 166 4.57 -1.31 -4.90
N PRO A 167 4.68 -2.46 -5.57
CA PRO A 167 4.07 -2.67 -6.88
C PRO A 167 2.53 -2.53 -6.80
N SER A 168 1.96 -2.48 -5.59
CA SER A 168 0.53 -2.27 -5.39
C SER A 168 0.03 -0.88 -5.74
N VAL A 169 0.90 0.17 -5.74
CA VAL A 169 0.44 1.56 -5.88
C VAL A 169 -0.31 1.74 -7.19
N GLY A 170 -1.60 2.05 -7.07
CA GLY A 170 -2.47 2.25 -8.24
C GLY A 170 -3.09 0.97 -8.80
N THR A 171 -2.73 -0.22 -8.29
CA THR A 171 -3.27 -1.52 -8.72
C THR A 171 -4.44 -2.02 -7.87
N LEU A 172 -4.63 -1.43 -6.67
CA LEU A 172 -5.79 -1.67 -5.80
C LEU A 172 -7.06 -0.91 -6.28
N PHE A 173 -6.98 -0.19 -7.40
CA PHE A 173 -8.05 0.58 -8.03
C PHE A 173 -8.46 -0.01 -9.39
#